data_AF-A0A8J4YDL8-F1
#
_entry.id   AF-A0A8J4YDL8-F1
#
_cell.length_a   1.000
_cell.length_b   1.000
_cell.length_c   1.000
_cell.angle_alpha   90.00
_cell.angle_beta   90.00
_cell.angle_gamma   90.00
#
_symmetry.space_group_name_H-M   'P 1'
#
loop_
_entity.id
_entity.type
_entity.pdbx_description
1 polymer ?
#
loop_
_entity_poly.entity_id
_entity_poly.type
_entity_poly.pdbx_seq_one_letter_code
_entity_poly.pdbx_strand_id
1 'polypeptide(L)'
;MDITANLLIQASPELVFMAGGLPNAQLFPFHAGSITLMDGRALTIHPKLMNDCLQYGPTAGYPPLVKQLKTLTEQIHAPPRWADMDLIVTAGSQDGLCKALEMMVSPGDYIVTQEPCYTGTLSIVMTH
;
A
#
# COMPACT_ATOMS: atom_id res chain seq x y z
N MET A 1 -6.37 6.08 9.85
CA MET A 1 -7.70 5.64 9.37
C MET A 1 -8.36 6.85 8.75
N ASP A 2 -8.56 6.85 7.42
CA ASP A 2 -9.01 8.01 6.66
C ASP A 2 -10.50 8.28 6.91
N ILE A 3 -10.82 9.39 7.58
CA ILE A 3 -12.17 9.75 8.02
C ILE A 3 -13.11 9.89 6.81
N THR A 4 -12.58 10.31 5.67
CA THR A 4 -13.35 10.50 4.44
C THR A 4 -13.80 9.17 3.82
N ALA A 5 -12.96 8.14 3.86
CA ALA A 5 -13.28 6.82 3.33
C ALA A 5 -14.40 6.14 4.13
N ASN A 6 -14.39 6.24 5.46
CA ASN A 6 -15.44 5.68 6.31
C ASN A 6 -16.79 6.41 6.13
N LEU A 7 -16.78 7.73 5.95
CA LEU A 7 -17.99 8.50 5.67
C LEU A 7 -18.67 8.07 4.36
N LEU A 8 -17.88 7.76 3.32
CA LEU A 8 -18.39 7.28 2.04
C LEU A 8 -18.97 5.87 2.13
N ILE A 9 -18.36 4.97 2.91
CA ILE A 9 -18.85 3.61 3.10
C ILE A 9 -20.15 3.57 3.91
N GLN A 10 -20.36 4.54 4.81
CA GLN A 10 -21.55 4.64 5.67
C GLN A 10 -22.66 5.56 5.13
N ALA A 11 -22.43 6.22 4.00
CA ALA A 11 -23.37 7.16 3.42
C ALA A 11 -24.55 6.48 2.70
N SER A 12 -25.75 7.07 2.84
CA SER A 12 -26.91 6.71 2.02
C SER A 12 -26.60 6.84 0.53
N PRO A 13 -27.14 5.96 -0.35
CA PRO A 13 -27.00 6.09 -1.80
C PRO A 13 -27.48 7.44 -2.36
N GLU A 14 -28.35 8.15 -1.64
CA GLU A 14 -28.88 9.46 -2.03
C GLU A 14 -27.99 10.64 -1.61
N LEU A 15 -26.92 10.38 -0.84
CA LEU A 15 -26.03 11.44 -0.37
C LEU A 15 -25.13 11.92 -1.51
N VAL A 16 -25.25 13.20 -1.87
CA VAL A 16 -24.29 13.87 -2.76
C VAL A 16 -23.06 14.27 -1.95
N PHE A 17 -21.94 13.63 -2.22
CA PHE A 17 -20.67 13.90 -1.53
C PHE A 17 -19.89 15.01 -2.23
N MET A 18 -19.81 16.18 -1.58
CA MET A 18 -19.10 17.37 -2.10
C MET A 18 -17.78 17.68 -1.37
N ALA A 19 -17.38 16.84 -0.40
CA ALA A 19 -16.26 17.15 0.49
C ALA A 19 -14.91 16.57 0.03
N GLY A 20 -14.91 15.40 -0.62
CA GLY A 20 -13.67 14.77 -1.08
C GLY A 20 -13.38 15.09 -2.54
N GLY A 21 -12.12 15.42 -2.83
CA GLY A 21 -11.61 15.65 -4.19
C GLY A 21 -11.43 14.37 -5.00
N LEU A 22 -12.42 13.47 -4.99
CA LEU A 22 -12.40 12.23 -5.76
C LEU A 22 -12.91 12.50 -7.18
N PRO A 23 -12.07 12.36 -8.22
CA PRO A 23 -12.50 12.56 -9.59
C PRO A 23 -13.59 11.55 -10.00
N ASN A 24 -14.50 11.97 -10.89
CA ASN A 24 -15.50 11.07 -11.46
C ASN A 24 -14.80 9.98 -12.30
N ALA A 25 -15.02 8.71 -11.93
CA ALA A 25 -14.39 7.57 -12.58
C ALA A 25 -14.74 7.43 -14.08
N GLN A 26 -15.87 7.98 -14.54
CA GLN A 26 -16.22 7.98 -15.96
C GLN A 26 -15.29 8.85 -16.83
N LEU A 27 -14.51 9.74 -16.21
CA LEU A 27 -13.53 10.59 -16.89
C LEU A 27 -12.16 9.93 -17.01
N PHE A 28 -11.96 8.77 -16.38
CA PHE A 28 -10.70 8.04 -16.50
C PHE A 28 -10.51 7.51 -17.93
N PRO A 29 -9.31 7.61 -18.50
CA PRO A 29 -9.08 7.29 -19.92
C PRO A 29 -8.99 5.79 -20.23
N PHE A 30 -9.02 4.92 -19.22
CA PHE A 30 -8.90 3.47 -19.39
C PHE A 30 -10.18 2.76 -18.95
N HIS A 31 -10.77 1.99 -19.85
CA HIS A 31 -12.02 1.25 -19.58
C HIS A 31 -11.78 -0.18 -19.10
N ALA A 32 -10.80 -0.89 -19.65
CA ALA A 32 -10.45 -2.26 -19.27
C ALA A 32 -9.01 -2.54 -19.71
N GLY A 33 -8.42 -3.63 -19.21
CA GLY A 33 -7.06 -4.02 -19.55
C GLY A 33 -6.87 -5.54 -19.52
N SER A 34 -5.79 -6.01 -20.14
CA SER A 34 -5.37 -7.41 -20.05
C SER A 34 -3.86 -7.49 -19.99
N ILE A 35 -3.31 -8.34 -19.13
CA ILE A 35 -1.89 -8.63 -19.00
C ILE A 35 -1.66 -10.09 -19.36
N THR A 36 -0.87 -10.36 -20.39
CA THR A 36 -0.51 -11.73 -20.77
C THR A 36 0.76 -12.14 -20.03
N LEU A 37 0.67 -13.24 -19.28
CA LEU A 37 1.79 -13.84 -18.57
C LEU A 37 2.65 -14.69 -19.52
N MET A 38 3.88 -14.99 -19.11
CA MET A 38 4.80 -15.81 -19.90
C MET A 38 4.28 -17.23 -20.17
N ASP A 39 3.40 -17.75 -19.32
CA ASP A 39 2.76 -19.05 -19.48
C ASP A 39 1.51 -19.03 -20.37
N GLY A 40 1.22 -17.89 -21.01
CA GLY A 40 0.10 -17.69 -21.92
C GLY A 40 -1.24 -17.38 -21.23
N ARG A 41 -1.32 -17.38 -19.88
CA ARG A 41 -2.53 -16.94 -19.18
C ARG A 41 -2.72 -15.44 -19.33
N ALA A 42 -3.96 -15.01 -19.51
CA ALA A 42 -4.33 -13.60 -19.55
C ALA A 42 -5.01 -13.20 -18.24
N LEU A 43 -4.48 -12.17 -17.58
CA LEU A 43 -5.12 -11.52 -16.44
C LEU A 43 -5.97 -10.36 -16.96
N THR A 44 -7.28 -10.50 -16.85
CA THR A 44 -8.23 -9.46 -17.30
C THR A 44 -8.58 -8.50 -16.17
N ILE A 45 -8.51 -7.21 -16.46
CA ILE A 45 -8.95 -6.11 -15.59
C ILE A 45 -10.27 -5.59 -16.14
N HIS A 46 -11.36 -5.96 -15.48
CA HIS A 46 -12.72 -5.53 -15.87
C HIS A 46 -12.99 -4.06 -15.49
N PRO A 47 -14.01 -3.40 -16.09
CA PRO A 47 -14.22 -1.96 -15.92
C PRO A 47 -14.38 -1.48 -14.48
N LYS A 48 -15.06 -2.28 -13.64
CA LYS A 48 -15.19 -1.95 -12.22
C LYS A 48 -13.82 -1.91 -11.53
N LEU A 49 -13.00 -2.94 -11.75
CA LEU A 49 -11.66 -3.02 -11.16
C LEU A 49 -10.75 -1.92 -11.72
N MET A 50 -10.87 -1.60 -13.02
CA MET A 50 -10.12 -0.51 -13.63
C MET A 50 -10.43 0.83 -12.95
N ASN A 51 -11.71 1.14 -12.72
CA ASN A 51 -12.13 2.34 -12.01
C ASN A 51 -11.59 2.39 -10.58
N ASP A 52 -11.69 1.26 -9.85
CA ASP A 52 -11.18 1.16 -8.48
C ASP A 52 -9.64 1.35 -8.42
N CYS A 53 -8.91 0.84 -9.42
CA CYS A 53 -7.45 0.96 -9.50
C CYS A 53 -6.97 2.37 -9.86
N LEU A 54 -7.76 3.13 -10.62
CA LEU A 54 -7.41 4.50 -11.04
C LEU A 54 -7.87 5.55 -10.04
N GLN A 55 -8.72 5.19 -9.10
CA GLN A 55 -9.16 6.06 -8.02
C GLN A 55 -8.15 6.10 -6.88
N TYR A 56 -8.17 7.19 -6.10
CA TYR A 56 -7.46 7.26 -4.82
C TYR A 56 -7.84 6.09 -3.93
N GLY A 57 -6.81 5.45 -3.35
CA GLY A 57 -6.95 4.31 -2.47
C GLY A 57 -6.53 4.62 -1.03
N PRO A 58 -6.79 3.68 -0.09
CA PRO A 58 -6.34 3.79 1.29
C PRO A 58 -4.81 3.84 1.38
N THR A 59 -4.27 4.59 2.35
CA THR A 59 -2.82 4.69 2.61
C THR A 59 -2.15 3.33 2.84
N ALA A 60 -2.85 2.38 3.46
CA ALA A 60 -2.33 1.04 3.71
C ALA A 60 -2.14 0.21 2.42
N GLY A 61 -2.79 0.61 1.33
CA GLY A 61 -2.80 -0.10 0.05
C GLY A 61 -4.18 -0.65 -0.32
N TYR A 62 -4.25 -1.27 -1.50
CA TYR A 62 -5.47 -1.89 -2.03
C TYR A 62 -5.94 -3.03 -1.10
N PRO A 63 -7.15 -2.98 -0.51
CA PRO A 63 -7.53 -3.91 0.56
C PRO A 63 -7.44 -5.41 0.21
N PRO A 64 -7.83 -5.87 -1.01
CA PRO A 64 -7.63 -7.26 -1.40
C PRO A 64 -6.16 -7.67 -1.43
N LEU A 65 -5.26 -6.80 -1.87
CA LEU A 65 -3.82 -7.06 -1.86
C LEU A 65 -3.29 -7.13 -0.42
N VAL A 66 -3.68 -6.18 0.44
CA VAL A 66 -3.30 -6.17 1.86
C VAL A 66 -3.73 -7.48 2.54
N LYS A 67 -4.96 -7.95 2.30
CA LYS A 67 -5.46 -9.22 2.85
C LYS A 67 -4.63 -10.42 2.37
N GLN A 68 -4.30 -10.48 1.09
CA GLN A 68 -3.47 -11.54 0.53
C GLN A 68 -2.07 -11.55 1.13
N LEU A 69 -1.43 -10.37 1.23
CA LEU A 69 -0.11 -10.23 1.84
C LEU A 69 -0.12 -10.61 3.32
N LYS A 70 -1.17 -10.23 4.07
CA LYS A 70 -1.31 -10.66 5.48
C LYS A 70 -1.38 -12.18 5.61
N THR A 71 -2.17 -12.82 4.76
CA THR A 71 -2.30 -14.29 4.73
C THR A 71 -0.96 -14.95 4.39
N LEU A 72 -0.26 -14.41 3.38
CA LEU A 72 1.04 -14.90 2.94
C LEU A 72 2.10 -14.79 4.05
N THR A 73 2.16 -13.64 4.73
CA THR A 73 3.09 -13.39 5.84
C THR A 73 2.85 -14.36 6.99
N GLU A 74 1.59 -14.59 7.36
CA GLU A 74 1.22 -15.54 8.41
C GLU A 74 1.65 -16.96 8.05
N GLN A 75 1.40 -17.39 6.80
CA GLN A 75 1.72 -18.73 6.33
C GLN A 75 3.23 -19.00 6.26
N ILE A 76 4.02 -18.02 5.81
CA ILE A 76 5.46 -18.20 5.57
C ILE A 76 6.28 -17.94 6.84
N HIS A 77 5.91 -16.93 7.63
CA HIS A 77 6.73 -16.45 8.73
C HIS A 77 6.16 -16.78 10.12
N ALA A 78 4.86 -17.07 10.24
CA ALA A 78 4.17 -17.34 11.49
C ALA A 78 4.60 -16.40 12.66
N PRO A 79 4.55 -15.07 12.47
CA PRO A 79 5.09 -14.13 13.44
C PRO A 79 4.33 -14.23 14.78
N PRO A 80 5.03 -14.13 15.92
CA PRO A 80 4.38 -14.16 17.22
C PRO A 80 3.43 -12.96 17.35
N ARG A 81 2.26 -13.18 17.95
CA ARG A 81 1.24 -12.14 18.16
C ARG A 81 0.78 -11.47 16.86
N TRP A 82 0.69 -12.22 15.76
CA TRP A 82 0.23 -11.70 14.46
C TRP A 82 -1.09 -10.93 14.51
N ALA A 83 -2.02 -11.35 15.38
CA ALA A 83 -3.30 -10.67 15.58
C ALA A 83 -3.18 -9.21 16.06
N ASP A 84 -2.05 -8.85 16.69
CA ASP A 84 -1.77 -7.49 17.18
C ASP A 84 -0.99 -6.65 16.14
N MET A 85 -0.70 -7.19 14.97
CA MET A 85 0.11 -6.56 13.93
C MET A 85 -0.73 -6.09 12.74
N ASP A 86 -0.20 -5.10 12.00
CA ASP A 86 -0.79 -4.60 10.77
C ASP A 86 0.21 -4.62 9.61
N LEU A 87 -0.27 -4.39 8.39
CA LEU A 87 0.51 -4.42 7.16
C LEU A 87 0.19 -3.21 6.29
N ILE A 88 1.25 -2.56 5.78
CA ILE A 88 1.17 -1.50 4.79
C ILE A 88 1.93 -1.93 3.53
N VAL A 89 1.35 -1.66 2.37
CA VAL A 89 2.04 -1.81 1.08
C VAL A 89 2.96 -0.61 0.87
N THR A 90 4.23 -0.88 0.57
CA THR A 90 5.25 0.16 0.32
C THR A 90 5.60 0.25 -1.16
N ALA A 91 6.25 1.34 -1.56
CA ALA A 91 6.80 1.50 -2.91
C ALA A 91 8.12 0.73 -3.11
N GLY A 92 8.26 -0.45 -2.48
CA GLY A 92 9.46 -1.26 -2.46
C GLY A 92 10.17 -1.30 -1.10
N SER A 93 11.26 -2.05 -1.03
CA SER A 93 12.02 -2.29 0.21
C SER A 93 12.69 -1.03 0.74
N GLN A 94 13.22 -0.17 -0.13
CA GLN A 94 13.88 1.08 0.27
C GLN A 94 12.90 2.04 0.95
N ASP A 95 11.69 2.17 0.43
CA ASP A 95 10.61 2.97 1.04
C ASP A 95 10.20 2.41 2.41
N GLY A 96 10.07 1.08 2.52
CA GLY A 96 9.76 0.42 3.79
C GLY A 96 10.86 0.61 4.85
N LEU A 97 12.13 0.48 4.44
CA LEU A 97 13.28 0.69 5.31
C LEU A 97 13.36 2.15 5.79
N CYS A 98 13.13 3.12 4.89
CA CYS A 98 13.10 4.55 5.22
C CYS A 98 12.04 4.84 6.27
N LYS A 99 10.79 4.41 6.03
CA LYS A 99 9.68 4.58 6.98
C LYS A 99 9.98 3.97 8.35
N ALA A 100 10.56 2.77 8.38
CA ALA A 100 10.89 2.09 9.63
C ALA A 100 11.97 2.85 10.43
N LEU A 101 13.02 3.32 9.76
CA LEU A 101 14.11 4.07 10.41
C LEU A 101 13.66 5.44 10.87
N GLU A 102 12.97 6.23 10.03
CA GLU A 102 12.45 7.56 10.40
C GLU A 102 11.46 7.49 11.58
N MET A 103 10.70 6.39 11.70
CA MET A 103 9.79 6.19 12.82
C MET A 103 10.52 5.88 14.14
N MET A 104 11.71 5.28 14.09
CA MET A 104 12.40 4.75 15.27
C MET A 104 13.64 5.55 15.69
N VAL A 105 14.20 6.38 14.81
CA VAL A 105 15.51 7.03 14.99
C VAL A 105 15.37 8.54 14.95
N SER A 106 16.03 9.22 15.88
CA SER A 106 16.16 10.68 15.93
C SER A 106 17.61 11.14 15.69
N PRO A 107 17.84 12.41 15.32
CA PRO A 107 19.19 12.96 15.20
C PRO A 107 20.01 12.78 16.49
N GLY A 108 21.21 12.21 16.35
CA GLY A 108 22.11 11.91 17.48
C GLY A 108 22.01 10.48 18.02
N ASP A 109 21.03 9.70 17.57
CA ASP A 109 20.93 8.28 17.93
C ASP A 109 22.01 7.45 17.22
N TYR A 110 22.43 6.37 17.88
CA TYR A 110 23.35 5.39 17.30
C TYR A 110 22.57 4.23 16.69
N ILE A 111 22.94 3.85 15.46
CA ILE A 111 22.35 2.70 14.75
C ILE A 111 23.41 1.61 14.59
N VAL A 112 23.09 0.39 15.01
CA VAL A 112 23.96 -0.78 14.80
C VAL A 112 23.70 -1.35 13.41
N THR A 113 24.76 -1.51 12.61
CA THR A 113 24.70 -2.07 11.26
C THR A 113 25.72 -3.19 11.09
N GLN A 114 25.52 -4.04 10.08
CA GLN A 114 26.44 -5.13 9.74
C GLN A 114 27.58 -4.62 8.84
N GLU A 115 28.72 -5.30 8.81
CA GLU A 115 29.81 -5.04 7.85
C GLU A 115 30.03 -6.29 6.97
N PRO A 116 29.74 -6.24 5.66
CA PRO A 116 29.24 -5.10 4.89
C PRO A 116 27.75 -4.79 5.12
N CYS A 117 27.38 -3.51 5.07
CA CYS A 117 25.98 -3.06 5.15
C CYS A 117 25.38 -2.87 3.75
N TYR A 118 24.07 -3.11 3.60
CA TYR A 118 23.34 -2.71 2.40
C TYR A 118 23.42 -1.19 2.22
N THR A 119 23.96 -0.74 1.09
CA THR A 119 24.23 0.68 0.82
C THR A 119 22.99 1.56 0.86
N GLY A 120 21.81 1.05 0.50
CA GLY A 120 20.55 1.78 0.62
C GLY A 120 20.20 2.14 2.07
N THR A 121 20.59 1.31 3.05
CA THR A 121 20.47 1.63 4.48
C THR A 121 21.37 2.81 4.83
N LEU A 122 22.63 2.77 4.39
CA LEU A 122 23.61 3.84 4.65
C LEU A 122 23.13 5.18 4.06
N SER A 123 22.56 5.16 2.85
CA SER A 123 21.98 6.36 2.22
C SER A 123 20.84 6.98 3.03
N ILE A 124 20.06 6.22 3.79
CA ILE A 124 19.01 6.79 4.65
C ILE A 124 19.65 7.43 5.89
N VAL A 125 20.52 6.69 6.57
CA VAL A 125 21.03 7.09 7.90
C VAL A 125 22.14 8.14 7.85
N MET A 126 22.84 8.29 6.73
CA MET A 126 23.91 9.28 6.53
C MET A 126 23.40 10.62 5.96
N THR A 127 22.11 10.72 5.62
CA THR A 127 21.53 11.95 5.03
C THR A 127 21.03 12.94 6.11
N HIS A 128 21.18 12.60 7.38
CA HIS A 128 20.85 13.43 8.56
C HIS A 128 22.05 13.58 9.48
#